data_AF-A0A914MX82-F1
#
_entry.id   AF-A0A914MX82-F1
#
_cell.length_a   1.000
_cell.length_b   1.000
_cell.length_c   1.000
_cell.angle_alpha   90.00
_cell.angle_beta   90.00
_cell.angle_gamma   90.00
#
_symmetry.space_group_name_H-M   'P 1'
#
loop_
_entity.id
_entity.type
_entity.pdbx_description
1 polymer ?
#
loop_
_entity_poly.entity_id
_entity_poly.type
_entity_poly.pdbx_seq_one_letter_code
_entity_poly.pdbx_strand_id
1 'polypeptide(L)'
;MSSKEPGEPKPILNSLNILQLIRTAQQKHGLRHENYQRYRGYCARRVERIRKSLKFTHHYKCLPKRAGKFIARTVTSELVGDKRYLELIVFEIERCWAHAMEFKFEALDDPLSRKKFGMRQKFRNAAKWAQFLCGLIKDNELVEEVTKLEARAYISFIQGSLELELRNWKEAAEQFNASRIAYTALFEQLNEPSFSEIYLTKCREVENLLKLCRSESGDANVLISTVSSMQLNASENEQMDVDNEKPTLPLKTKKKQKFGGKPVPVDPLFIDLARNHLDIKPFNKPSDATKWMGCRRV
;
A
#
# COMPACT_ATOMS: atom_id res chain seq x y z
N MET A 1 -46.14 26.30 -23.44
CA MET A 1 -44.68 26.54 -23.44
C MET A 1 -44.21 26.39 -22.01
N SER A 2 -43.82 25.17 -21.62
CA SER A 2 -43.33 24.88 -20.27
C SER A 2 -41.80 24.89 -20.31
N SER A 3 -41.23 25.82 -19.56
CA SER A 3 -39.82 26.14 -19.49
C SER A 3 -39.01 24.92 -19.06
N LYS A 4 -38.11 24.45 -19.93
CA LYS A 4 -37.01 23.55 -19.53
C LYS A 4 -36.08 24.35 -18.62
N GLU A 5 -36.04 24.02 -17.34
CA GLU A 5 -34.95 24.47 -16.48
C GLU A 5 -33.61 23.94 -17.03
N PRO A 6 -32.55 24.75 -17.04
CA PRO A 6 -31.24 24.33 -17.53
C PRO A 6 -30.67 23.30 -16.56
N GLY A 7 -30.53 22.06 -17.02
CA GLY A 7 -29.94 20.97 -16.26
C GLY A 7 -28.57 21.34 -15.70
N GLU A 8 -28.41 21.15 -14.39
CA GLU A 8 -27.14 21.27 -13.69
C GLU A 8 -26.04 20.51 -14.45
N PRO A 9 -24.83 21.07 -14.61
CA PRO A 9 -23.74 20.37 -15.28
C PRO A 9 -23.40 19.12 -14.46
N LYS A 10 -23.60 17.94 -15.07
CA LYS A 10 -23.22 16.65 -14.51
C LYS A 10 -21.79 16.75 -13.93
N PRO A 11 -21.55 16.31 -12.69
CA PRO A 11 -20.23 16.39 -12.09
C PRO A 11 -19.23 15.63 -12.97
N ILE A 12 -18.11 16.26 -13.28
CA ILE A 12 -17.03 15.66 -14.07
C ILE A 12 -16.49 14.47 -13.29
N LEU A 13 -16.80 13.25 -13.76
CA LEU A 13 -16.30 12.02 -13.15
C LEU A 13 -14.82 11.85 -13.51
N ASN A 14 -13.97 11.82 -12.49
CA ASN A 14 -12.55 11.60 -12.69
C ASN A 14 -12.22 10.10 -12.70
N SER A 15 -11.69 9.62 -13.83
CA SER A 15 -11.15 8.27 -13.96
C SER A 15 -9.65 8.24 -13.61
N LEU A 16 -9.29 7.43 -12.60
CA LEU A 16 -7.92 7.18 -12.18
C LEU A 16 -7.71 5.67 -12.02
N ASN A 17 -6.96 5.09 -12.95
CA ASN A 17 -6.46 3.73 -12.83
C ASN A 17 -5.24 3.74 -11.89
N ILE A 18 -5.47 3.46 -10.61
CA ILE A 18 -4.48 3.51 -9.54
C ILE A 18 -3.43 2.41 -9.76
N LEU A 19 -3.87 1.19 -10.09
CA LEU A 19 -2.94 0.06 -10.21
C LEU A 19 -1.98 0.23 -11.40
N GLN A 20 -2.49 0.69 -12.55
CA GLN A 20 -1.66 0.98 -13.72
C GLN A 20 -0.68 2.13 -13.43
N LEU A 21 -1.13 3.20 -12.78
CA LEU A 21 -0.29 4.33 -12.40
C LEU A 21 0.87 3.90 -11.49
N ILE A 22 0.59 3.05 -10.50
CA ILE A 22 1.60 2.54 -9.58
C ILE A 22 2.58 1.63 -10.32
N ARG A 23 2.11 0.62 -11.06
CA ARG A 23 3.00 -0.33 -11.73
C ARG A 23 3.91 0.33 -12.76
N THR A 24 3.37 1.25 -13.56
CA THR A 24 4.17 2.00 -14.53
C THR A 24 5.23 2.86 -13.85
N ALA A 25 4.90 3.49 -12.72
CA ALA A 25 5.86 4.26 -11.93
C ALA A 25 6.95 3.37 -11.31
N GLN A 26 6.56 2.22 -10.74
CA GLN A 26 7.48 1.26 -10.12
C GLN A 26 8.48 0.70 -11.15
N GLN A 27 8.00 0.26 -12.32
CA GLN A 27 8.86 -0.28 -13.38
C GLN A 27 9.83 0.77 -13.93
N LYS A 28 9.38 2.01 -14.14
CA LYS A 28 10.22 3.10 -14.68
C LYS A 28 11.26 3.63 -13.69
N HIS A 29 10.97 3.60 -12.39
CA HIS A 29 11.75 4.35 -11.39
C HIS A 29 12.53 3.51 -10.38
N GLY A 30 12.86 2.25 -10.74
CA GLY A 30 13.90 1.48 -10.06
C GLY A 30 13.47 0.11 -9.55
N LEU A 31 12.17 -0.18 -9.46
CA LEU A 31 11.69 -1.45 -8.92
C LEU A 31 12.00 -2.65 -9.83
N ARG A 32 12.26 -2.41 -11.12
CA ARG A 32 12.79 -3.42 -12.06
C ARG A 32 14.13 -4.02 -11.58
N HIS A 33 14.90 -3.26 -10.81
CA HIS A 33 16.17 -3.69 -10.22
C HIS A 33 16.11 -3.66 -8.68
N GLU A 34 14.90 -3.77 -8.10
CA GLU A 34 14.67 -3.80 -6.65
C GLU A 34 15.21 -2.58 -5.88
N ASN A 35 15.43 -1.45 -6.56
CA ASN A 35 15.96 -0.24 -5.93
C ASN A 35 14.83 0.60 -5.30
N TYR A 36 14.44 0.24 -4.08
CA TYR A 36 13.38 0.91 -3.32
C TYR A 36 13.74 2.35 -2.94
N GLN A 37 15.01 2.64 -2.64
CA GLN A 37 15.47 3.99 -2.28
C GLN A 37 15.26 4.97 -3.45
N ARG A 38 15.57 4.55 -4.68
CA ARG A 38 15.34 5.34 -5.90
C ARG A 38 13.86 5.61 -6.13
N TYR A 39 13.01 4.58 -5.97
CA TYR A 39 11.56 4.71 -6.12
C TYR A 39 10.97 5.66 -5.06
N ARG A 40 11.36 5.52 -3.78
CA ARG A 40 10.98 6.43 -2.70
C ARG A 40 11.32 7.89 -3.04
N GLY A 41 12.53 8.14 -3.53
CA GLY A 41 12.98 9.48 -3.95
C GLY A 41 12.21 10.02 -5.15
N TYR A 42 11.76 9.16 -6.07
CA TYR A 42 10.83 9.55 -7.14
C TYR A 42 9.47 9.96 -6.58
N CYS A 43 8.85 9.16 -5.71
CA CYS A 43 7.54 9.46 -5.12
C CYS A 43 7.54 10.80 -4.38
N ALA A 44 8.59 11.06 -3.57
CA ALA A 44 8.74 12.35 -2.88
C ALA A 44 8.76 13.55 -3.84
N ARG A 45 9.55 13.46 -4.92
CA ARG A 45 9.63 14.51 -5.94
C ARG A 45 8.35 14.65 -6.76
N ARG A 46 7.63 13.54 -6.99
CA ARG A 46 6.33 13.54 -7.70
C ARG A 46 5.27 14.25 -6.87
N VAL A 47 5.16 13.94 -5.58
CA VAL A 47 4.29 14.64 -4.62
C VAL A 47 4.58 16.13 -4.62
N GLU A 48 5.85 16.52 -4.52
CA GLU A 48 6.25 17.93 -4.51
C GLU A 48 5.84 18.66 -5.81
N ARG A 49 6.09 18.04 -6.98
CA ARG A 49 5.70 18.60 -8.28
C ARG A 49 4.18 18.73 -8.42
N ILE A 50 3.41 17.75 -7.97
CA ILE A 50 1.94 17.82 -7.98
C ILE A 50 1.47 18.98 -7.10
N ARG A 51 1.97 19.08 -5.86
CA ARG A 51 1.64 20.19 -4.95
C ARG A 51 1.98 21.56 -5.54
N LYS A 52 3.15 21.72 -6.18
CA LYS A 52 3.52 22.97 -6.86
C LYS A 52 2.60 23.27 -8.04
N SER A 53 2.25 22.26 -8.85
CA SER A 53 1.36 22.43 -10.01
C SER A 53 -0.05 22.88 -9.63
N LEU A 54 -0.54 22.41 -8.48
CA LEU A 54 -1.85 22.77 -7.92
C LEU A 54 -1.80 24.03 -7.05
N LYS A 55 -0.63 24.65 -6.87
CA LYS A 55 -0.39 25.73 -5.89
C LYS A 55 -0.86 25.33 -4.46
N PHE A 56 -0.79 24.03 -4.16
CA PHE A 56 -1.24 23.39 -2.93
C PHE A 56 -0.05 22.95 -2.06
N THR A 57 0.84 23.91 -1.78
CA THR A 57 1.99 23.71 -0.91
C THR A 57 1.59 23.87 0.56
N HIS A 58 2.28 23.18 1.48
CA HIS A 58 2.11 23.48 2.90
C HIS A 58 2.75 24.85 3.20
N HIS A 59 2.24 25.53 4.22
CA HIS A 59 2.63 26.91 4.52
C HIS A 59 3.41 26.96 5.83
N TYR A 60 4.35 27.89 5.95
CA TYR A 60 4.98 28.23 7.21
C TYR A 60 4.45 29.59 7.67
N LYS A 61 3.88 29.63 8.87
CA LYS A 61 3.52 30.88 9.52
C LYS A 61 4.73 31.37 10.31
N CYS A 62 5.51 32.26 9.70
CA CYS A 62 6.62 32.93 10.35
C CYS A 62 6.06 34.14 11.12
N LEU A 63 6.13 34.11 12.46
CA LEU A 63 5.87 35.29 13.28
C LEU A 63 7.21 35.97 13.61
N PRO A 64 7.27 37.31 13.70
CA PRO A 64 8.46 38.00 14.16
C PRO A 64 8.91 37.44 15.52
N LYS A 65 10.21 37.15 15.66
CA LYS A 65 10.85 36.60 16.88
C LYS A 65 10.34 35.21 17.34
N ARG A 66 9.67 34.43 16.48
CA ARG A 66 9.28 33.03 16.77
C ARG A 66 9.66 32.09 15.63
N ALA A 67 10.01 30.85 15.96
CA ALA A 67 10.22 29.80 14.96
C ALA A 67 8.95 29.60 14.11
N GLY A 68 9.10 29.44 12.80
CA GLY A 68 7.98 29.31 11.87
C GLY A 68 7.12 28.08 12.20
N LYS A 69 5.82 28.28 12.43
CA LYS A 69 4.89 27.17 12.67
C LYS A 69 4.46 26.58 11.34
N PHE A 70 4.69 25.29 11.16
CA PHE A 70 4.23 24.55 10.00
C PHE A 70 2.70 24.41 10.02
N ILE A 71 2.06 24.70 8.89
CA ILE A 71 0.62 24.56 8.68
C ILE A 71 0.41 23.60 7.51
N ALA A 72 -0.08 22.39 7.83
CA ALA A 72 -0.43 21.40 6.84
C ALA A 72 -1.70 21.81 6.09
N ARG A 73 -1.59 21.99 4.78
CA ARG A 73 -2.75 21.87 3.87
C ARG A 73 -3.07 20.40 3.58
N THR A 74 -4.17 19.93 4.15
CA THR A 74 -4.76 18.59 3.93
C THR A 74 -5.79 18.65 2.81
N VAL A 75 -5.90 17.58 2.05
CA VAL A 75 -6.89 17.47 0.95
C VAL A 75 -8.28 17.35 1.56
N THR A 76 -9.21 18.23 1.18
CA THR A 76 -10.62 18.14 1.57
C THR A 76 -11.43 17.43 0.49
N SER A 77 -12.62 16.93 0.84
CA SER A 77 -13.50 16.18 -0.07
C SER A 77 -13.86 16.97 -1.33
N GLU A 78 -14.06 18.28 -1.20
CA GLU A 78 -14.42 19.21 -2.28
C GLU A 78 -13.33 19.33 -3.35
N LEU A 79 -12.06 19.17 -2.96
CA LEU A 79 -10.93 19.31 -3.88
C LEU A 79 -10.71 18.06 -4.76
N VAL A 80 -11.43 16.96 -4.49
CA VAL A 80 -11.30 15.70 -5.24
C VAL A 80 -11.83 15.81 -6.68
N GLY A 81 -12.41 16.96 -7.05
CA GLY A 81 -12.78 17.32 -8.42
C GLY A 81 -11.62 17.34 -9.43
N ASP A 82 -10.35 17.40 -8.99
CA ASP A 82 -9.20 17.14 -9.87
C ASP A 82 -8.51 15.80 -9.54
N LYS A 83 -8.32 14.95 -10.56
CA LYS A 83 -7.57 13.68 -10.46
C LYS A 83 -6.21 13.78 -9.76
N ARG A 84 -5.54 14.93 -9.88
CA ARG A 84 -4.21 15.18 -9.32
C ARG A 84 -4.18 15.12 -7.78
N TYR A 85 -5.29 15.44 -7.10
CA TYR A 85 -5.37 15.30 -5.64
C TYR A 85 -5.43 13.84 -5.20
N LEU A 86 -6.08 12.97 -5.98
CA LEU A 86 -6.05 11.53 -5.73
C LEU A 86 -4.65 10.95 -5.99
N GLU A 87 -4.01 11.34 -7.10
CA GLU A 87 -2.62 10.95 -7.38
C GLU A 87 -1.68 11.38 -6.25
N LEU A 88 -1.86 12.59 -5.71
CA LEU A 88 -1.05 13.10 -4.60
C LEU A 88 -1.08 12.15 -3.40
N ILE A 89 -2.26 11.68 -2.99
CA ILE A 89 -2.42 10.81 -1.84
C ILE A 89 -1.88 9.40 -2.13
N VAL A 90 -2.16 8.87 -3.33
CA VAL A 90 -1.61 7.58 -3.77
C VAL A 90 -0.07 7.59 -3.72
N PHE A 91 0.58 8.66 -4.20
CA PHE A 91 2.03 8.76 -4.14
C PHE A 91 2.58 8.98 -2.72
N GLU A 92 1.81 9.54 -1.78
CA GLU A 92 2.19 9.59 -0.36
C GLU A 92 2.15 8.21 0.30
N ILE A 93 1.15 7.39 -0.05
CA ILE A 93 1.06 5.99 0.39
C ILE A 93 2.26 5.20 -0.16
N GLU A 94 2.50 5.29 -1.48
CA GLU A 94 3.63 4.62 -2.16
C GLU A 94 4.99 5.06 -1.60
N ARG A 95 5.17 6.35 -1.26
CA ARG A 95 6.41 6.85 -0.64
C ARG A 95 6.66 6.17 0.71
N CYS A 96 5.62 6.04 1.54
CA CYS A 96 5.73 5.38 2.85
C CYS A 96 5.95 3.87 2.70
N TRP A 97 5.26 3.23 1.76
CA TRP A 97 5.41 1.82 1.45
C TRP A 97 6.82 1.49 0.92
N ALA A 98 7.34 2.27 -0.02
CA ALA A 98 8.69 2.09 -0.57
C ALA A 98 9.77 2.23 0.52
N HIS A 99 9.61 3.17 1.44
CA HIS A 99 10.51 3.33 2.59
C HIS A 99 10.42 2.14 3.55
N ALA A 100 9.23 1.57 3.75
CA ALA A 100 9.09 0.36 4.54
C ALA A 100 9.78 -0.82 3.87
N MET A 101 9.64 -0.97 2.56
CA MET A 101 10.30 -2.03 1.79
C MET A 101 11.82 -1.89 1.73
N GLU A 102 12.35 -0.66 1.67
CA GLU A 102 13.78 -0.40 1.81
C GLU A 102 14.31 -0.92 3.15
N PHE A 103 13.63 -0.61 4.26
CA PHE A 103 14.03 -1.16 5.57
C PHE A 103 13.82 -2.67 5.66
N LYS A 104 12.83 -3.24 4.96
CA LYS A 104 12.61 -4.68 4.90
C LYS A 104 13.78 -5.38 4.19
N PHE A 105 14.21 -4.83 3.06
CA PHE A 105 15.35 -5.33 2.30
C PHE A 105 16.64 -5.24 3.12
N GLU A 106 16.94 -4.09 3.73
CA GLU A 106 18.12 -3.92 4.59
C GLU A 106 18.09 -4.80 5.86
N ALA A 107 16.90 -5.18 6.34
CA ALA A 107 16.75 -6.06 7.49
C ALA A 107 16.93 -7.55 7.15
N LEU A 108 17.04 -7.92 5.87
CA LEU A 108 17.40 -9.27 5.46
C LEU A 108 18.84 -9.59 5.89
N ASP A 109 19.75 -8.62 5.76
CA ASP A 109 21.16 -8.78 6.13
C ASP A 109 21.40 -8.79 7.65
N ASP A 110 20.55 -8.09 8.42
CA ASP A 110 20.60 -8.05 9.90
C ASP A 110 19.21 -8.26 10.53
N PRO A 111 18.84 -9.52 10.82
CA PRO A 111 17.53 -9.86 11.39
C PRO A 111 17.25 -9.29 12.78
N LEU A 112 18.28 -8.86 13.53
CA LEU A 112 18.14 -8.26 14.86
C LEU A 112 18.15 -6.73 14.81
N SER A 113 18.18 -6.16 13.60
CA SER A 113 18.28 -4.72 13.41
C SER A 113 17.07 -3.97 13.96
N ARG A 114 17.33 -2.84 14.63
CA ARG A 114 16.31 -1.86 15.02
C ARG A 114 15.49 -1.35 13.82
N LYS A 115 15.99 -1.56 12.59
CA LYS A 115 15.32 -1.28 11.33
C LYS A 115 13.96 -1.96 11.17
N LYS A 116 13.71 -3.12 11.80
CA LYS A 116 12.36 -3.75 11.82
C LYS A 116 11.30 -2.86 12.48
N PHE A 117 11.67 -2.11 13.51
CA PHE A 117 10.75 -1.12 14.12
C PHE A 117 10.49 0.05 13.17
N GLY A 118 11.54 0.52 12.48
CA GLY A 118 11.44 1.54 11.43
C GLY A 118 10.51 1.11 10.31
N MET A 119 10.69 -0.10 9.78
CA MET A 119 9.84 -0.74 8.77
C MET A 119 8.36 -0.73 9.19
N ARG A 120 8.05 -1.32 10.35
CA ARG A 120 6.67 -1.36 10.88
C ARG A 120 6.08 0.04 11.05
N GLN A 121 6.88 0.99 11.52
CA GLN A 121 6.44 2.37 11.64
C GLN A 121 6.10 2.99 10.28
N LYS A 122 6.90 2.74 9.24
CA LYS A 122 6.62 3.23 7.89
C LYS A 122 5.40 2.56 7.26
N PHE A 123 5.16 1.26 7.49
CA PHE A 123 3.89 0.62 7.10
C PHE A 123 2.68 1.23 7.82
N ARG A 124 2.76 1.50 9.13
CA ARG A 124 1.69 2.22 9.84
C ARG A 124 1.44 3.59 9.24
N ASN A 125 2.48 4.28 8.77
CA ASN A 125 2.33 5.55 8.09
C ASN A 125 1.59 5.38 6.74
N ALA A 126 1.91 4.36 5.95
CA ALA A 126 1.21 4.04 4.71
C ALA A 126 -0.27 3.73 4.96
N ALA A 127 -0.57 2.91 5.98
CA ALA A 127 -1.94 2.56 6.35
C ALA A 127 -2.77 3.78 6.80
N LYS A 128 -2.18 4.75 7.51
CA LYS A 128 -2.86 6.01 7.86
C LYS A 128 -3.27 6.81 6.62
N TRP A 129 -2.38 6.93 5.65
CA TRP A 129 -2.69 7.59 4.38
C TRP A 129 -3.74 6.82 3.57
N ALA A 130 -3.70 5.48 3.61
CA ALA A 130 -4.71 4.64 2.97
C ALA A 130 -6.10 4.81 3.62
N GLN A 131 -6.17 4.91 4.94
CA GLN A 131 -7.42 5.23 5.66
C GLN A 131 -7.93 6.63 5.32
N PHE A 132 -7.04 7.62 5.22
CA PHE A 132 -7.38 8.96 4.78
C PHE A 132 -7.96 8.98 3.36
N LEU A 133 -7.34 8.24 2.42
CA LEU A 133 -7.86 8.05 1.07
C LEU A 133 -9.25 7.39 1.09
N CYS A 134 -9.46 6.40 1.96
CA CYS A 134 -10.76 5.75 2.12
C CYS A 134 -11.84 6.74 2.55
N GLY A 135 -11.55 7.59 3.55
CA GLY A 135 -12.48 8.62 4.02
C GLY A 135 -12.87 9.61 2.92
N LEU A 136 -11.91 10.00 2.07
CA LEU A 136 -12.18 10.88 0.93
C LEU A 136 -13.00 10.22 -0.18
N ILE A 137 -12.94 8.90 -0.35
CA ILE A 137 -13.58 8.22 -1.48
C ILE A 137 -14.99 7.73 -1.14
N LYS A 138 -15.28 7.45 0.14
CA LYS A 138 -16.56 6.88 0.58
C LYS A 138 -17.76 7.75 0.23
N ASP A 139 -17.68 9.05 0.54
CA ASP A 139 -18.83 9.96 0.51
C ASP A 139 -18.83 10.89 -0.71
N ASN A 140 -17.87 10.70 -1.63
CA ASN A 140 -17.67 11.62 -2.76
C ASN A 140 -18.36 11.14 -4.04
N GLU A 141 -19.27 11.95 -4.56
CA GLU A 141 -19.97 11.70 -5.84
C GLU A 141 -19.12 12.06 -7.06
N LEU A 142 -18.07 12.88 -6.89
CA LEU A 142 -17.18 13.34 -7.96
C LEU A 142 -16.23 12.24 -8.49
N VAL A 143 -16.13 11.12 -7.78
CA VAL A 143 -15.22 10.02 -8.14
C VAL A 143 -16.00 8.91 -8.82
N GLU A 144 -15.49 8.45 -9.96
CA GLU A 144 -16.05 7.31 -10.70
C GLU A 144 -16.06 6.04 -9.85
N GLU A 145 -17.14 5.25 -9.94
CA GLU A 145 -17.32 4.02 -9.14
C GLU A 145 -16.17 3.01 -9.32
N VAL A 146 -15.67 2.86 -10.55
CA VAL A 146 -14.52 2.00 -10.86
C VAL A 146 -13.27 2.44 -10.10
N THR A 147 -12.98 3.74 -10.10
CA THR A 147 -11.88 4.35 -9.35
C THR A 147 -12.07 4.14 -7.84
N LYS A 148 -13.31 4.24 -7.33
CA LYS A 148 -13.61 3.94 -5.91
C LYS A 148 -13.29 2.50 -5.55
N LEU A 149 -13.66 1.55 -6.42
CA LEU A 149 -13.42 0.13 -6.21
C LEU A 149 -11.92 -0.21 -6.27
N GLU A 150 -11.19 0.36 -7.23
CA GLU A 150 -9.73 0.24 -7.32
C GLU A 150 -9.03 0.78 -6.07
N ALA A 151 -9.45 1.95 -5.61
CA ALA A 151 -8.88 2.56 -4.42
C ALA A 151 -9.12 1.68 -3.19
N ARG A 152 -10.33 1.12 -3.02
CA ARG A 152 -10.64 0.17 -1.94
C ARG A 152 -9.75 -1.06 -2.02
N ALA A 153 -9.57 -1.65 -3.19
CA ALA A 153 -8.71 -2.80 -3.40
C ALA A 153 -7.26 -2.51 -2.99
N TYR A 154 -6.74 -1.34 -3.37
CA TYR A 154 -5.39 -0.89 -3.03
C TYR A 154 -5.24 -0.58 -1.52
N ILE A 155 -6.23 0.06 -0.90
CA ILE A 155 -6.24 0.38 0.53
C ILE A 155 -6.19 -0.91 1.35
N SER A 156 -7.03 -1.90 1.02
CA SER A 156 -7.03 -3.21 1.68
C SER A 156 -5.70 -3.95 1.48
N PHE A 157 -5.07 -3.84 0.31
CA PHE A 157 -3.73 -4.40 0.09
C PHE A 157 -2.66 -3.78 1.01
N ILE A 158 -2.67 -2.45 1.18
CA ILE A 158 -1.72 -1.74 2.05
C ILE A 158 -1.98 -2.06 3.54
N GLN A 159 -3.24 -2.17 3.94
CA GLN A 159 -3.61 -2.58 5.30
C GLN A 159 -3.21 -4.03 5.59
N GLY A 160 -3.50 -4.96 4.68
CA GLY A 160 -3.05 -6.36 4.79
C GLY A 160 -1.53 -6.48 4.85
N SER A 161 -0.81 -5.65 4.09
CA SER A 161 0.67 -5.60 4.13
C SER A 161 1.20 -5.16 5.49
N LEU A 162 0.53 -4.23 6.18
CA LEU A 162 0.89 -3.86 7.55
C LEU A 162 0.66 -5.03 8.52
N GLU A 163 -0.53 -5.65 8.48
CA GLU A 163 -0.88 -6.73 9.42
C GLU A 163 0.01 -7.97 9.23
N LEU A 164 0.39 -8.27 7.99
CA LEU A 164 1.37 -9.31 7.66
C LEU A 164 2.71 -9.08 8.42
N GLU A 165 3.23 -7.84 8.42
CA GLU A 165 4.48 -7.50 9.08
C GLU A 165 4.37 -7.43 10.63
N LEU A 166 3.15 -7.26 11.12
CA LEU A 166 2.81 -7.38 12.54
C LEU A 166 2.61 -8.84 12.97
N ARG A 167 2.57 -9.79 12.03
CA ARG A 167 2.27 -11.22 12.24
C ARG A 167 0.83 -11.47 12.70
N ASN A 168 -0.08 -10.55 12.38
CA ASN A 168 -1.51 -10.72 12.62
C ASN A 168 -2.12 -11.43 11.40
N TRP A 169 -1.88 -12.74 11.29
CA TRP A 169 -2.18 -13.51 10.09
C TRP A 169 -3.67 -13.55 9.70
N LYS A 170 -4.56 -13.60 10.71
CA LYS A 170 -6.02 -13.62 10.50
C LYS A 170 -6.53 -12.32 9.87
N GLU A 171 -6.19 -11.19 10.50
CA GLU A 171 -6.57 -9.85 10.00
C GLU A 171 -5.92 -9.57 8.65
N ALA A 172 -4.66 -9.99 8.46
CA ALA A 172 -3.98 -9.87 7.16
C ALA A 172 -4.73 -10.65 6.07
N ALA A 173 -5.15 -11.89 6.36
CA ALA A 173 -5.88 -12.71 5.40
C ALA A 173 -7.24 -12.13 5.03
N GLU A 174 -7.97 -11.55 6.00
CA GLU A 174 -9.24 -10.85 5.73
C GLU A 174 -9.03 -9.67 4.78
N GLN A 175 -8.01 -8.84 5.03
CA GLN A 175 -7.72 -7.67 4.21
C GLN A 175 -7.23 -8.04 2.80
N PHE A 176 -6.37 -9.06 2.68
CA PHE A 176 -5.94 -9.54 1.37
C PHE A 176 -7.10 -10.20 0.61
N ASN A 177 -8.01 -10.89 1.29
CA ASN A 177 -9.19 -11.46 0.63
C ASN A 177 -10.12 -10.34 0.12
N ALA A 178 -10.34 -9.29 0.91
CA ALA A 178 -11.11 -8.12 0.47
C ALA A 178 -10.47 -7.44 -0.75
N SER A 179 -9.14 -7.29 -0.76
CA SER A 179 -8.39 -6.76 -1.92
C SER A 179 -8.58 -7.63 -3.17
N ARG A 180 -8.46 -8.96 -3.02
CA ARG A 180 -8.66 -9.92 -4.12
C ARG A 180 -10.06 -9.83 -4.69
N ILE A 181 -11.10 -9.87 -3.86
CA ILE A 181 -12.51 -9.80 -4.29
C ILE A 181 -12.78 -8.50 -5.06
N ALA A 182 -12.21 -7.38 -4.61
CA ALA A 182 -12.37 -6.11 -5.31
C ALA A 182 -11.66 -6.11 -6.68
N TYR A 183 -10.45 -6.66 -6.79
CA TYR A 183 -9.75 -6.77 -8.08
C TYR A 183 -10.40 -7.78 -9.04
N THR A 184 -10.99 -8.87 -8.54
CA THR A 184 -11.76 -9.80 -9.39
C THR A 184 -13.04 -9.16 -9.89
N ALA A 185 -13.75 -8.39 -9.05
CA ALA A 185 -14.92 -7.64 -9.49
C ALA A 185 -14.58 -6.59 -10.56
N LEU A 186 -13.42 -5.91 -10.42
CA LEU A 186 -12.92 -4.97 -11.44
C LEU A 186 -12.61 -5.68 -12.77
N PHE A 187 -11.99 -6.87 -12.69
CA PHE A 187 -11.69 -7.67 -13.86
C PHE A 187 -12.97 -8.05 -14.63
N GLU A 188 -14.03 -8.44 -13.93
CA GLU A 188 -15.33 -8.78 -14.53
C GLU A 188 -16.04 -7.57 -15.16
N GLN A 189 -15.85 -6.37 -14.60
CA GLN A 189 -16.53 -5.15 -15.05
C GLN A 189 -15.86 -4.48 -16.26
N LEU A 190 -14.52 -4.47 -16.33
CA LEU A 190 -13.81 -3.66 -17.32
C LEU A 190 -13.68 -4.29 -18.70
N ASN A 191 -13.74 -5.63 -18.86
CA ASN A 191 -13.66 -6.37 -20.15
C ASN A 191 -12.59 -5.87 -21.16
N GLU A 192 -11.59 -5.12 -20.72
CA GLU A 192 -10.56 -4.52 -21.57
C GLU A 192 -9.24 -5.31 -21.42
N PRO A 193 -8.66 -5.81 -22.52
CA PRO A 193 -7.55 -6.76 -22.46
C PRO A 193 -6.27 -6.18 -21.85
N SER A 194 -6.00 -4.88 -22.04
CA SER A 194 -4.79 -4.23 -21.50
C SER A 194 -4.77 -4.10 -19.98
N PHE A 195 -5.94 -3.91 -19.35
CA PHE A 195 -6.07 -3.82 -17.89
C PHE A 195 -6.22 -5.19 -17.23
N SER A 196 -6.84 -6.13 -17.95
CA SER A 196 -7.07 -7.51 -17.54
C SER A 196 -5.81 -8.20 -17.03
N GLU A 197 -4.70 -8.14 -17.77
CA GLU A 197 -3.44 -8.76 -17.35
C GLU A 197 -2.85 -8.13 -16.08
N ILE A 198 -3.01 -6.81 -15.93
CA ILE A 198 -2.52 -6.06 -14.77
C ILE A 198 -3.25 -6.52 -13.50
N TYR A 199 -4.58 -6.58 -13.55
CA TYR A 199 -5.40 -7.05 -12.43
C TYR A 199 -5.16 -8.53 -12.13
N LEU A 200 -5.11 -9.38 -13.14
CA LEU A 200 -4.88 -10.81 -12.96
C LEU A 200 -3.54 -11.09 -12.27
N THR A 201 -2.47 -10.43 -12.73
CA THR A 201 -1.15 -10.53 -12.08
C THR A 201 -1.24 -10.06 -10.62
N LYS A 202 -2.01 -9.00 -10.33
CA LYS A 202 -2.17 -8.52 -8.96
C LYS A 202 -2.95 -9.49 -8.08
N CYS A 203 -4.00 -10.11 -8.61
CA CYS A 203 -4.75 -11.15 -7.92
C CYS A 203 -3.86 -12.35 -7.56
N ARG A 204 -2.99 -12.80 -8.48
CA ARG A 204 -2.02 -13.87 -8.22
C ARG A 204 -1.02 -13.51 -7.12
N GLU A 205 -0.49 -12.28 -7.13
CA GLU A 205 0.39 -11.78 -6.05
C GLU A 205 -0.32 -11.82 -4.68
N VAL A 206 -1.56 -11.31 -4.61
CA VAL A 206 -2.35 -11.28 -3.38
C VAL A 206 -2.71 -12.69 -2.91
N GLU A 207 -2.99 -13.61 -3.84
CA GLU A 207 -3.28 -15.00 -3.53
C GLU A 207 -2.07 -15.73 -2.91
N ASN A 208 -0.86 -15.45 -3.38
CA ASN A 208 0.36 -15.99 -2.78
C ASN A 208 0.53 -15.51 -1.33
N LEU A 209 0.23 -14.24 -1.06
CA LEU A 209 0.23 -13.69 0.30
C LEU A 209 -0.87 -14.31 1.18
N LEU A 210 -2.05 -14.59 0.62
CA LEU A 210 -3.12 -15.30 1.32
C LEU A 210 -2.72 -16.72 1.70
N LYS A 211 -2.09 -17.45 0.79
CA LYS A 211 -1.58 -18.80 1.04
C LYS A 211 -0.57 -18.79 2.19
N LEU A 212 0.36 -17.84 2.18
CA LEU A 212 1.33 -17.63 3.27
C LEU A 212 0.63 -17.31 4.60
N CYS A 213 -0.35 -16.40 4.63
CA CYS A 213 -1.06 -16.06 5.87
C CYS A 213 -1.80 -17.28 6.45
N ARG A 214 -2.39 -18.12 5.59
CA ARG A 214 -3.12 -19.31 6.02
C ARG A 214 -2.19 -20.41 6.55
N SER A 215 -1.04 -20.62 5.90
CA SER A 215 -0.05 -21.60 6.38
C SER A 215 0.50 -21.22 7.75
N GLU A 216 0.80 -19.94 7.97
CA GLU A 216 1.33 -19.42 9.24
C GLU A 216 0.26 -19.34 10.35
N SER A 217 -1.03 -19.27 9.98
CA SER A 217 -2.14 -19.33 10.95
C SER A 217 -2.35 -20.73 11.54
N GLY A 218 -1.75 -21.77 10.96
CA GLY A 218 -1.90 -23.15 11.40
C GLY A 218 -3.22 -23.81 10.95
N ASP A 219 -3.90 -23.25 9.93
CA ASP A 219 -5.08 -23.89 9.34
C ASP A 219 -4.63 -25.17 8.60
N ALA A 220 -4.71 -26.31 9.28
CA ALA A 220 -4.19 -27.61 8.83
C ALA A 220 -4.68 -28.05 7.43
N ASN A 221 -5.85 -27.58 6.99
CA ASN A 221 -6.39 -27.87 5.66
C ASN A 221 -5.59 -27.28 4.50
N VAL A 222 -4.79 -26.22 4.73
CA VAL A 222 -4.01 -25.59 3.65
C VAL A 222 -2.71 -26.35 3.39
N LEU A 223 -2.03 -26.85 4.42
CA LEU A 223 -0.81 -27.66 4.28
C LEU A 223 -1.03 -28.88 3.39
N ILE A 224 -2.18 -29.56 3.51
CA ILE A 224 -2.54 -30.73 2.70
C ILE A 224 -2.69 -30.34 1.22
N SER A 225 -3.37 -29.24 0.90
CA SER A 225 -3.53 -28.78 -0.49
C SER A 225 -2.24 -28.27 -1.15
N THR A 226 -1.37 -27.60 -0.39
CA THR A 226 -0.06 -27.14 -0.90
C THR A 226 0.87 -28.31 -1.15
N VAL A 227 0.92 -29.29 -0.24
CA VAL A 227 1.70 -30.53 -0.41
C VAL A 227 1.14 -31.32 -1.60
N SER A 228 -0.18 -31.48 -1.75
CA SER A 228 -0.77 -32.10 -2.95
C SER A 228 -0.44 -31.37 -4.25
N SER A 229 -0.41 -30.03 -4.27
CA SER A 229 -0.01 -29.28 -5.48
C SER A 229 1.49 -29.36 -5.79
N MET A 230 2.34 -29.60 -4.79
CA MET A 230 3.76 -29.89 -4.99
C MET A 230 3.99 -31.34 -5.43
N GLN A 231 3.23 -32.30 -4.89
CA GLN A 231 3.26 -33.71 -5.30
C GLN A 231 2.78 -33.93 -6.74
N LEU A 232 1.80 -33.16 -7.22
CA LEU A 232 1.30 -33.27 -8.61
C LEU A 232 2.26 -32.67 -9.66
N ASN A 233 3.18 -31.79 -9.25
CA ASN A 233 4.24 -31.27 -10.11
C ASN A 233 5.54 -32.10 -10.03
N ALA A 234 5.59 -33.08 -9.12
CA ALA A 234 6.75 -33.95 -8.90
C ALA A 234 6.66 -35.28 -9.67
N SER A 235 5.53 -35.57 -10.33
CA SER A 235 5.31 -36.84 -11.04
C SER A 235 5.78 -36.86 -12.50
N GLU A 236 6.51 -35.85 -12.99
CA GLU A 236 7.07 -35.83 -14.35
C GLU A 236 8.61 -35.68 -14.44
N ASN A 237 9.36 -35.92 -13.37
CA ASN A 237 10.80 -36.16 -13.51
C ASN A 237 11.33 -37.05 -12.38
N GLU A 238 11.52 -38.33 -12.70
CA GLU A 238 12.19 -39.30 -11.85
C GLU A 238 13.69 -39.05 -11.74
N GLN A 239 14.20 -39.42 -10.55
CA GLN A 239 15.56 -39.82 -10.15
C GLN A 239 16.78 -39.00 -10.61
N MET A 240 17.57 -38.49 -9.65
CA MET A 240 18.81 -39.18 -9.22
C MET A 240 19.33 -38.68 -7.86
N ASP A 241 19.65 -39.67 -7.02
CA ASP A 241 20.68 -39.80 -5.98
C ASP A 241 20.85 -38.77 -4.85
N VAL A 242 20.69 -39.33 -3.65
CA VAL A 242 21.10 -38.81 -2.34
C VAL A 242 22.57 -39.12 -2.15
N ASP A 243 23.41 -38.08 -2.03
CA ASP A 243 24.66 -38.18 -1.29
C ASP A 243 24.77 -37.02 -0.29
N ASN A 244 25.13 -37.42 0.92
CA ASN A 244 24.99 -36.71 2.17
C ASN A 244 26.36 -36.14 2.57
N GLU A 245 26.63 -34.85 2.31
CA GLU A 245 27.78 -34.16 2.90
C GLU A 245 27.41 -32.75 3.37
N LYS A 246 27.52 -32.53 4.69
CA LYS A 246 27.41 -31.21 5.33
C LYS A 246 28.72 -30.44 5.15
N PRO A 247 28.73 -29.23 4.55
CA PRO A 247 29.86 -28.32 4.71
C PRO A 247 29.70 -27.55 6.03
N THR A 248 30.51 -27.91 7.02
CA THR A 248 30.68 -27.12 8.24
C THR A 248 31.55 -25.89 7.92
N LEU A 249 30.93 -24.73 7.71
CA LEU A 249 31.65 -23.46 7.62
C LEU A 249 31.94 -22.92 9.04
N PRO A 250 33.18 -22.53 9.36
CA PRO A 250 33.55 -22.10 10.71
C PRO A 250 32.89 -20.77 11.08
N LEU A 251 32.21 -20.73 12.24
CA LEU A 251 31.73 -19.50 12.88
C LEU A 251 32.90 -18.59 13.21
N LYS A 252 33.18 -17.59 12.35
CA LYS A 252 33.96 -16.43 12.75
C LYS A 252 33.07 -15.50 13.59
N THR A 253 33.30 -15.50 14.90
CA THR A 253 32.73 -14.52 15.84
C THR A 253 33.23 -13.11 15.48
N LYS A 254 32.48 -12.39 14.66
CA LYS A 254 32.73 -10.95 14.46
C LYS A 254 32.44 -10.24 15.78
N LYS A 255 33.49 -9.74 16.45
CA LYS A 255 33.37 -8.86 17.61
C LYS A 255 32.41 -7.72 17.26
N LYS A 256 31.33 -7.57 18.05
CA LYS A 256 30.40 -6.44 17.97
C LYS A 256 31.20 -5.15 18.17
N GLN A 257 31.47 -4.43 17.08
CA GLN A 257 31.98 -3.07 17.16
C GLN A 257 30.85 -2.20 17.71
N LYS A 258 30.99 -1.74 18.96
CA LYS A 258 30.06 -0.76 19.54
C LYS A 258 30.15 0.52 18.70
N PHE A 259 29.12 0.80 17.91
CA PHE A 259 28.97 2.11 17.27
C PHE A 259 28.83 3.17 18.38
N GLY A 260 29.90 3.94 18.60
CA GLY A 260 29.99 5.00 19.61
C GLY A 260 29.42 6.35 19.16
N GLY A 261 28.70 6.41 18.04
CA GLY A 261 28.06 7.63 17.57
C GLY A 261 26.74 7.87 18.30
N LYS A 262 26.56 9.04 18.91
CA LYS A 262 25.23 9.53 19.29
C LYS A 262 24.35 9.50 18.03
N PRO A 263 23.10 8.99 18.07
CA PRO A 263 22.24 8.99 16.90
C PRO A 263 22.08 10.44 16.42
N VAL A 264 22.52 10.72 15.20
CA VAL A 264 22.31 12.03 14.58
C VAL A 264 20.79 12.17 14.41
N PRO A 265 20.17 13.20 15.01
CA PRO A 265 18.76 13.47 14.78
C PRO A 265 18.61 13.80 13.29
N VAL A 266 17.91 12.93 12.56
CA VAL A 266 17.53 13.22 11.18
C VAL A 266 16.33 14.14 11.27
N ASP A 267 16.47 15.38 10.80
CA ASP A 267 15.34 16.30 10.74
C ASP A 267 14.22 15.64 9.93
N PRO A 268 12.98 15.56 10.47
CA PRO A 268 11.89 14.97 9.74
C PRO A 268 11.71 15.77 8.44
N LEU A 269 11.72 15.06 7.30
CA LEU A 269 11.40 15.69 6.02
C LEU A 269 10.07 16.45 6.18
N PHE A 270 9.95 17.61 5.54
CA PHE A 270 8.76 18.46 5.54
C PHE A 270 7.42 17.71 5.45
N ILE A 271 7.41 16.61 4.70
CA ILE A 271 6.25 15.76 4.43
C ILE A 271 5.91 14.85 5.64
N ASP A 272 6.90 14.46 6.44
CA ASP A 272 6.70 13.64 7.63
C ASP A 272 6.06 14.45 8.78
N LEU A 273 6.22 15.79 8.79
CA LEU A 273 5.51 16.72 9.67
C LEU A 273 4.03 16.88 9.29
N ALA A 274 3.71 16.89 7.99
CA ALA A 274 2.33 16.98 7.49
C ALA A 274 1.42 15.85 7.99
N ARG A 275 1.99 14.68 8.25
CA ARG A 275 1.24 13.50 8.73
C ARG A 275 0.59 13.71 10.09
N ASN A 276 1.25 14.45 11.00
CA ASN A 276 0.73 14.65 12.36
C ASN A 276 -0.54 15.52 12.37
N HIS A 277 -0.86 16.16 11.25
CA HIS A 277 -2.05 16.99 11.06
C HIS A 277 -3.18 16.28 10.31
N LEU A 278 -3.05 14.98 10.04
CA LEU A 278 -4.16 14.18 9.52
C LEU A 278 -5.06 13.78 10.69
N ASP A 279 -6.19 14.46 10.84
CA ASP A 279 -7.23 14.09 11.82
C ASP A 279 -7.98 12.84 11.33
N ILE A 280 -7.39 11.68 11.55
CA ILE A 280 -8.03 10.39 11.28
C ILE A 280 -8.86 10.04 12.51
N LYS A 281 -10.20 10.14 12.41
CA LYS A 281 -11.08 9.56 13.43
C LYS A 281 -10.72 8.07 13.58
N PRO A 282 -10.46 7.55 14.80
CA PRO A 282 -10.12 6.15 14.98
C PRO A 282 -11.22 5.28 14.39
N PHE A 283 -10.83 4.35 13.51
CA PHE A 283 -11.72 3.35 12.98
C PHE A 283 -12.14 2.47 14.16
N ASN A 284 -13.37 2.62 14.66
CA ASN A 284 -13.96 1.64 15.57
C ASN A 284 -13.87 0.29 14.87
N LYS A 285 -13.30 -0.72 15.55
CA LYS A 285 -13.17 -2.09 15.05
C LYS A 285 -14.50 -2.50 14.41
N PRO A 286 -14.51 -3.08 13.19
CA PRO A 286 -15.76 -3.40 12.53
C PRO A 286 -16.36 -4.65 13.18
N SER A 287 -17.20 -4.47 14.20
CA SER A 287 -18.35 -5.37 14.42
C SER A 287 -19.40 -5.24 13.31
N ASP A 288 -19.20 -4.31 12.36
CA ASP A 288 -20.09 -4.02 11.22
C ASP A 288 -19.59 -4.58 9.87
N ALA A 289 -18.58 -5.47 9.86
CA ALA A 289 -18.16 -6.16 8.62
C ALA A 289 -19.31 -6.96 7.96
N THR A 290 -20.35 -7.31 8.73
CA THR A 290 -21.55 -7.99 8.27
C THR A 290 -22.67 -7.05 7.79
N LYS A 291 -22.63 -5.74 8.08
CA LYS A 291 -23.69 -4.81 7.66
C LYS A 291 -23.52 -4.27 6.24
N TRP A 292 -22.34 -4.43 5.64
CA TRP A 292 -22.04 -3.99 4.27
C TRP A 292 -22.15 -5.09 3.21
N MET A 293 -22.33 -6.36 3.61
CA MET A 293 -22.58 -7.49 2.71
C MET A 293 -24.07 -7.70 2.37
N GLY A 294 -24.96 -6.83 2.86
CA GLY A 294 -26.40 -6.92 2.67
C GLY A 294 -26.94 -6.08 1.52
N CYS A 295 -26.45 -6.28 0.29
CA CYS A 295 -27.13 -5.72 -0.91
C CYS A 295 -26.84 -6.57 -2.15
N ARG A 296 -27.31 -7.82 -2.14
CA ARG A 296 -27.86 -8.53 -3.31
C ARG A 296 -28.36 -9.93 -2.90
N ARG A 297 -29.64 -10.01 -2.60
CA ARG A 297 -30.45 -11.21 -2.84
C ARG A 297 -31.90 -10.74 -3.03
N VAL A 298 -32.26 -10.55 -4.30
CA VAL A 298 -33.63 -10.80 -4.77
C VAL A 298 -33.71 -12.30 -5.00
#